data_AF-A0A1F9C1I4-F1
#
_entry.id   AF-A0A1F9C1I4-F1
#
_cell.length_a   1.000
_cell.length_b   1.000
_cell.length_c   1.000
_cell.angle_alpha   90.00
_cell.angle_beta   90.00
_cell.angle_gamma   90.00
#
_symmetry.space_group_name_H-M   'P 1'
#
loop_
_entity.id
_entity.type
_entity.pdbx_description
1 polymer ?
#
loop_
_entity_poly.entity_id
_entity_poly.type
_entity_poly.pdbx_seq_one_letter_code
_entity_poly.pdbx_strand_id
1 'polypeptide(L)'
;MGTSMARRGPTTRLWRLAKGAATRYLAPEGAVPVAAEEVIARYVSALAESSHQQASDPLADFRLTRKVAQDLGVFWHQATSQGWEAALRGWGLEDLLGQPLETLAQGLAGAWVGAGGGLEAAVARASLITVLLSSLSGRINGTPKPSSLPSADSLTFDPPGLVGRFLTTAFYQRLVLDLGESLEAAAGDGNRLQGGLAGLKELIHNAGERAAGEKLVPEHWQGLAGWLWVTGVAAAMLRHFQGGVSGGGE
;
A
#
# COMPACT_ATOMS: atom_id res chain seq x y z
N MET A 1 -17.35 4.74 28.25
CA MET A 1 -15.92 4.38 28.13
C MET A 1 -15.80 3.17 27.23
N GLY A 2 -15.64 3.38 25.92
CA GLY A 2 -15.40 2.29 24.98
C GLY A 2 -13.91 1.97 24.99
N THR A 3 -13.53 0.82 25.53
CA THR A 3 -12.19 0.29 25.31
C THR A 3 -12.09 -0.04 23.84
N SER A 4 -11.40 0.83 23.09
CA SER A 4 -10.92 0.50 21.75
C SER A 4 -10.31 -0.90 21.86
N MET A 5 -10.91 -1.90 21.22
CA MET A 5 -10.23 -3.17 20.98
C MET A 5 -9.13 -2.89 19.96
N ALA A 6 -8.12 -2.12 20.40
CA ALA A 6 -6.90 -1.91 19.66
C ALA A 6 -6.33 -3.30 19.44
N ARG A 7 -6.31 -3.72 18.18
CA ARG A 7 -5.76 -5.00 17.75
C ARG A 7 -4.42 -5.20 18.47
N ARG A 8 -4.28 -6.29 19.22
CA ARG A 8 -2.97 -6.74 19.69
C ARG A 8 -2.17 -7.12 18.45
N GLY A 9 -1.12 -6.35 18.16
CA GLY A 9 -0.11 -6.77 17.18
C GLY A 9 0.50 -8.13 17.58
N PRO A 10 1.26 -8.77 16.67
CA PRO A 10 1.98 -10.00 16.98
C PRO A 10 2.75 -9.91 18.30
N THR A 11 2.82 -10.98 19.07
CA THR A 11 3.54 -10.99 20.38
C THR A 11 4.93 -11.60 20.28
N THR A 12 5.40 -11.82 19.05
CA THR A 12 6.64 -12.55 18.78
C THR A 12 7.89 -11.76 19.19
N ARG A 13 9.05 -12.43 19.19
CA ARG A 13 10.32 -11.79 19.52
C ARG A 13 10.68 -10.72 18.49
N LEU A 14 10.56 -11.01 17.20
CA LEU A 14 10.91 -10.03 16.16
C LEU A 14 9.97 -8.84 16.16
N TRP A 15 8.70 -9.03 16.56
CA TRP A 15 7.78 -7.90 16.71
C TRP A 15 8.22 -6.90 17.79
N ARG A 16 8.66 -7.40 18.95
CA ARG A 16 9.22 -6.54 20.01
C ARG A 16 10.46 -5.81 19.51
N LEU A 17 11.30 -6.46 18.72
CA LEU A 17 12.48 -5.83 18.11
C LEU A 17 12.10 -4.76 17.07
N ALA A 18 11.05 -4.99 16.27
CA ALA A 18 10.54 -4.00 15.32
C ALA A 18 9.98 -2.76 16.04
N LYS A 19 9.20 -2.94 17.12
CA LYS A 19 8.73 -1.84 17.97
C LYS A 19 9.89 -1.06 18.60
N GLY A 20 10.87 -1.75 19.17
CA GLY A 20 12.06 -1.11 19.74
C GLY A 20 12.90 -0.36 18.71
N ALA A 21 12.98 -0.85 17.46
CA ALA A 21 13.61 -0.13 16.36
C ALA A 21 12.85 1.13 15.97
N ALA A 22 11.51 1.06 15.86
CA ALA A 22 10.67 2.22 15.60
C ALA A 22 10.83 3.32 16.67
N THR A 23 10.88 2.93 17.95
CA THR A 23 11.14 3.89 19.04
C THR A 23 12.52 4.54 18.90
N ARG A 24 13.58 3.76 18.67
CA ARG A 24 14.96 4.29 18.55
C ARG A 24 15.17 5.17 17.32
N TYR A 25 14.43 4.92 16.24
CA TYR A 25 14.49 5.74 15.03
C TYR A 25 14.11 7.20 15.29
N LEU A 26 13.11 7.47 16.15
CA LEU A 26 12.66 8.82 16.47
C LEU A 26 13.15 9.37 17.82
N ALA A 27 13.71 8.50 18.67
CA ALA A 27 14.34 8.86 19.94
C ALA A 27 15.79 8.32 20.03
N PRO A 28 16.75 8.87 19.27
CA PRO A 28 18.13 8.36 19.22
C PRO A 28 18.95 8.67 20.47
N GLU A 29 18.51 9.57 21.35
CA GLU A 29 19.32 10.10 22.47
C GLU A 29 19.58 9.09 23.61
N GLY A 30 18.93 7.92 23.59
CA GLY A 30 19.05 6.88 24.64
C GLY A 30 19.62 5.52 24.19
N ALA A 31 19.96 5.36 22.91
CA ALA A 31 20.44 4.09 22.36
C ALA A 31 21.20 4.30 21.03
N VAL A 32 21.76 3.24 20.46
CA VAL A 32 22.30 3.27 19.09
C VAL A 32 21.20 3.73 18.12
N PRO A 33 21.41 4.82 17.36
CA PRO A 33 20.45 5.31 16.37
C PRO A 33 20.14 4.23 15.33
N VAL A 34 18.86 4.12 14.97
CA VAL A 34 18.37 3.15 14.00
C VAL A 34 17.95 3.89 12.74
N ALA A 35 18.38 3.44 11.56
CA ALA A 35 17.95 4.02 10.29
C ALA A 35 16.53 3.58 9.91
N ALA A 36 15.83 4.39 9.10
CA ALA A 36 14.50 4.07 8.60
C ALA A 36 14.44 2.71 7.88
N GLU A 37 15.48 2.37 7.11
CA GLU A 37 15.60 1.08 6.43
C GLU A 37 15.61 -0.10 7.42
N GLU A 38 16.31 0.04 8.55
CA GLU A 38 16.35 -1.00 9.59
C GLU A 38 14.99 -1.16 10.29
N VAL A 39 14.23 -0.09 10.48
CA VAL A 39 12.84 -0.17 11.00
C VAL A 39 11.98 -1.03 10.07
N ILE A 40 12.04 -0.76 8.76
CA ILE A 40 11.27 -1.51 7.75
C ILE A 40 11.75 -2.96 7.69
N ALA A 41 13.05 -3.21 7.69
CA ALA A 41 13.64 -4.55 7.65
C ALA A 41 13.20 -5.42 8.84
N ARG A 42 13.25 -4.87 10.05
CA ARG A 42 12.80 -5.56 11.27
C ARG A 42 11.29 -5.79 11.25
N TYR A 43 10.51 -4.84 10.72
CA TYR A 43 9.07 -4.99 10.54
C TYR A 43 8.73 -6.15 9.58
N VAL A 44 9.35 -6.20 8.40
CA VAL A 44 9.17 -7.28 7.43
C VAL A 44 9.58 -8.64 8.02
N SER A 45 10.68 -8.67 8.76
CA SER A 45 11.13 -9.89 9.45
C SER A 45 10.11 -10.37 10.50
N ALA A 46 9.48 -9.44 11.23
CA ALA A 46 8.45 -9.75 12.21
C ALA A 46 7.14 -10.26 11.58
N LEU A 47 6.76 -9.73 10.41
CA LEU A 47 5.65 -10.27 9.62
C LEU A 47 5.93 -11.72 9.21
N ALA A 48 7.13 -12.00 8.69
CA ALA A 48 7.52 -13.36 8.29
C ALA A 48 7.50 -14.37 9.46
N GLU A 49 8.01 -14.00 10.64
CA GLU A 49 7.98 -14.87 11.83
C GLU A 49 6.55 -15.22 12.27
N SER A 50 5.63 -14.26 12.17
CA SER A 50 4.21 -14.47 12.48
C SER A 50 3.58 -15.48 11.50
N SER A 51 4.03 -15.51 10.25
CA SER A 51 3.60 -16.47 9.23
C SER A 51 4.26 -17.86 9.38
N HIS A 52 5.47 -17.93 9.94
CA HIS A 52 6.23 -19.20 10.07
C HIS A 52 5.67 -20.18 11.10
N GLN A 53 4.79 -19.77 12.03
CA GLN A 53 4.08 -20.71 12.91
C GLN A 53 3.10 -21.62 12.13
N GLN A 54 2.82 -21.32 10.85
CA GLN A 54 2.07 -22.17 9.93
C GLN A 54 2.65 -22.11 8.50
N ALA A 55 3.96 -22.37 8.27
CA ALA A 55 4.56 -22.54 6.93
C ALA A 55 4.02 -21.59 5.82
N SER A 56 3.73 -20.34 6.16
CA SER A 56 2.91 -19.44 5.35
C SER A 56 3.80 -18.45 4.61
N ASP A 57 3.53 -18.28 3.31
CA ASP A 57 4.09 -17.27 2.43
C ASP A 57 3.98 -15.87 3.10
N PRO A 58 5.06 -15.08 3.22
CA PRO A 58 5.00 -13.73 3.80
C PRO A 58 4.00 -12.79 3.09
N LEU A 59 3.55 -13.15 1.88
CA LEU A 59 2.49 -12.44 1.16
C LEU A 59 1.07 -12.90 1.52
N ALA A 60 0.90 -13.84 2.44
CA ALA A 60 -0.41 -14.31 2.90
C ALA A 60 -1.20 -13.18 3.58
N ASP A 61 -0.52 -12.34 4.37
CA ASP A 61 -1.09 -11.16 5.03
C ASP A 61 -1.48 -10.03 4.06
N PHE A 62 -1.13 -10.17 2.78
CA PHE A 62 -1.39 -9.24 1.70
C PHE A 62 -2.23 -9.88 0.57
N ARG A 63 -2.98 -10.96 0.84
CA ARG A 63 -3.78 -11.65 -0.18
C ARG A 63 -4.86 -10.75 -0.80
N LEU A 64 -5.67 -10.08 0.02
CA LEU A 64 -6.67 -9.13 -0.46
C LEU A 64 -6.01 -7.91 -1.09
N THR A 65 -4.93 -7.38 -0.53
CA THR A 65 -4.18 -6.28 -1.12
C THR A 65 -3.71 -6.65 -2.53
N ARG A 66 -3.14 -7.83 -2.73
CA ARG A 66 -2.74 -8.29 -4.08
C ARG A 66 -3.92 -8.47 -5.03
N LYS A 67 -5.05 -8.98 -4.55
CA LYS A 67 -6.27 -9.08 -5.37
C LYS A 67 -6.73 -7.69 -5.83
N VAL A 68 -6.82 -6.73 -4.91
CA VAL A 68 -7.24 -5.35 -5.20
C VAL A 68 -6.26 -4.66 -6.16
N ALA A 69 -4.96 -4.92 -6.00
CA ALA A 69 -3.92 -4.43 -6.92
C ALA A 69 -4.12 -4.97 -8.35
N GLN A 70 -4.47 -6.26 -8.49
CA GLN A 70 -4.80 -6.83 -9.79
C GLN A 70 -6.08 -6.22 -10.36
N ASP A 71 -7.15 -6.15 -9.58
CA ASP A 71 -8.44 -5.58 -9.98
C ASP A 71 -8.28 -4.11 -10.46
N LEU A 72 -7.45 -3.34 -9.75
CA LEU A 72 -7.06 -1.98 -10.14
C LEU A 72 -6.38 -1.95 -11.52
N GLY A 73 -5.43 -2.85 -11.77
CA GLY A 73 -4.77 -2.96 -13.07
C GLY A 73 -5.72 -3.35 -14.21
N VAL A 74 -6.63 -4.30 -13.95
CA VAL A 74 -7.68 -4.71 -14.91
C VAL A 74 -8.59 -3.54 -15.24
N PHE A 75 -9.12 -2.87 -14.22
CA PHE A 75 -10.01 -1.73 -14.42
C PHE A 75 -9.31 -0.59 -15.16
N TRP A 76 -8.08 -0.24 -14.78
CA TRP A 76 -7.36 0.86 -15.44
C TRP A 76 -7.03 0.54 -16.91
N HIS A 77 -6.71 -0.72 -17.21
CA HIS A 77 -6.54 -1.18 -18.58
C HIS A 77 -7.83 -1.09 -19.40
N GLN A 78 -8.99 -1.40 -18.80
CA GLN A 78 -10.29 -1.25 -19.47
C GLN A 78 -10.68 0.22 -19.65
N ALA A 79 -10.50 1.06 -18.62
CA ALA A 79 -10.81 2.48 -18.68
C ALA A 79 -9.98 3.22 -19.74
N THR A 80 -8.72 2.80 -19.93
CA THR A 80 -7.83 3.37 -20.95
C THR A 80 -8.11 2.84 -22.36
N SER A 81 -8.50 1.58 -22.51
CA SER A 81 -8.79 0.98 -23.83
C SER A 81 -10.20 1.25 -24.36
N GLN A 82 -11.19 1.35 -23.47
CA GLN A 82 -12.62 1.43 -23.83
C GLN A 82 -13.29 2.73 -23.33
N GLY A 83 -12.58 3.52 -22.51
CA GLY A 83 -13.11 4.70 -21.85
C GLY A 83 -13.69 4.39 -20.46
N TRP A 84 -13.68 5.40 -19.59
CA TRP A 84 -14.16 5.33 -18.22
C TRP A 84 -15.62 4.86 -18.10
N GLU A 85 -16.49 5.36 -18.97
CA GLU A 85 -17.91 5.06 -18.91
C GLU A 85 -18.20 3.58 -19.24
N ALA A 86 -17.55 3.04 -20.27
CA ALA A 86 -17.65 1.63 -20.62
C ALA A 86 -17.06 0.75 -19.52
N ALA A 87 -15.92 1.15 -18.94
CA ALA A 87 -15.30 0.42 -17.83
C ALA A 87 -16.19 0.41 -16.58
N LEU A 88 -16.74 1.55 -16.15
CA LEU A 88 -17.64 1.62 -15.00
C LEU A 88 -18.89 0.74 -15.19
N ARG A 89 -19.54 0.81 -16.36
CA ARG A 89 -20.68 -0.08 -16.68
C ARG A 89 -20.28 -1.56 -16.70
N GLY A 90 -19.11 -1.88 -17.25
CA GLY A 90 -18.58 -3.25 -17.28
C GLY A 90 -18.36 -3.86 -15.90
N TRP A 91 -18.17 -3.02 -14.89
CA TRP A 91 -18.03 -3.41 -13.48
C TRP A 91 -19.33 -3.24 -12.67
N GLY A 92 -20.43 -2.81 -13.28
CA GLY A 92 -21.71 -2.54 -12.60
C GLY A 92 -21.65 -1.34 -11.66
N LEU A 93 -20.85 -0.32 -12.01
CA LEU A 93 -20.60 0.89 -11.22
C LEU A 93 -21.05 2.15 -11.97
N GLU A 94 -22.08 2.04 -12.80
CA GLU A 94 -22.63 3.15 -13.57
C GLU A 94 -23.20 4.29 -12.71
N ASP A 95 -23.59 4.00 -11.49
CA ASP A 95 -24.08 4.98 -10.50
C ASP A 95 -22.99 5.97 -10.06
N LEU A 96 -21.71 5.59 -10.25
CA LEU A 96 -20.56 6.45 -10.00
C LEU A 96 -20.29 7.47 -11.12
N LEU A 97 -20.98 7.38 -12.25
CA LEU A 97 -20.82 8.32 -13.36
C LEU A 97 -21.26 9.73 -12.95
N GLY A 98 -20.37 10.70 -13.13
CA GLY A 98 -20.62 12.11 -12.80
C GLY A 98 -20.65 12.41 -11.29
N GLN A 99 -20.31 11.45 -10.44
CA GLN A 99 -20.17 11.68 -9.00
C GLN A 99 -18.90 12.50 -8.70
N PRO A 100 -18.87 13.26 -7.59
CA PRO A 100 -17.66 13.91 -7.10
C PRO A 100 -16.49 12.93 -6.99
N LEU A 101 -15.27 13.44 -7.14
CA LEU A 101 -14.07 12.60 -7.20
C LEU A 101 -13.90 11.74 -5.93
N GLU A 102 -14.22 12.31 -4.77
CA GLU A 102 -14.20 11.62 -3.48
C GLU A 102 -15.20 10.46 -3.45
N THR A 103 -16.43 10.69 -3.93
CA THR A 103 -17.48 9.68 -4.03
C THR A 103 -17.10 8.58 -5.01
N LEU A 104 -16.52 8.93 -6.16
CA LEU A 104 -16.02 7.98 -7.15
C LEU A 104 -14.92 7.09 -6.56
N ALA A 105 -13.91 7.68 -5.91
CA ALA A 105 -12.81 6.94 -5.30
C ALA A 105 -13.29 6.02 -4.17
N GLN A 106 -14.23 6.49 -3.34
CA GLN A 106 -14.85 5.68 -2.29
C GLN A 106 -15.69 4.54 -2.86
N GLY A 107 -16.47 4.79 -3.91
CA GLY A 107 -17.29 3.79 -4.60
C GLY A 107 -16.46 2.68 -5.21
N LEU A 108 -15.41 3.03 -5.96
CA LEU A 108 -14.45 2.08 -6.53
C LEU A 108 -13.77 1.24 -5.45
N ALA A 109 -13.32 1.89 -4.37
CA ALA A 109 -12.68 1.18 -3.27
C ALA A 109 -13.66 0.28 -2.50
N GLY A 110 -14.93 0.69 -2.37
CA GLY A 110 -15.99 -0.13 -1.81
C GLY A 110 -16.24 -1.39 -2.65
N ALA A 111 -16.32 -1.24 -3.97
CA ALA A 111 -16.57 -2.32 -4.91
C ALA A 111 -15.45 -3.38 -4.93
N TRP A 112 -14.18 -2.95 -4.96
CA TRP A 112 -13.05 -3.89 -5.10
C TRP A 112 -12.62 -4.56 -3.80
N VAL A 113 -12.71 -3.83 -2.68
CA VAL A 113 -12.35 -4.37 -1.36
C VAL A 113 -13.50 -5.16 -0.74
N GLY A 114 -14.75 -4.77 -1.01
CA GLY A 114 -15.95 -5.34 -0.41
C GLY A 114 -16.19 -4.88 1.04
N ALA A 115 -17.23 -5.43 1.67
CA ALA A 115 -17.70 -5.04 3.01
C ALA A 115 -16.88 -5.64 4.18
N GLY A 116 -15.72 -6.24 3.92
CA GLY A 116 -14.91 -6.89 4.96
C GLY A 116 -14.41 -5.90 6.03
N GLY A 117 -14.57 -6.26 7.31
CA GLY A 117 -14.13 -5.46 8.46
C GLY A 117 -12.70 -5.75 8.94
N GLY A 118 -11.93 -6.55 8.20
CA GLY A 118 -10.57 -6.92 8.57
C GLY A 118 -9.57 -5.78 8.37
N LEU A 119 -8.44 -5.84 9.08
CA LEU A 119 -7.37 -4.82 8.98
C LEU A 119 -6.82 -4.68 7.55
N GLU A 120 -6.63 -5.80 6.85
CA GLU A 120 -6.16 -5.78 5.46
C GLU A 120 -7.16 -5.05 4.54
N ALA A 121 -8.47 -5.24 4.76
CA ALA A 121 -9.51 -4.54 4.01
C ALA A 121 -9.50 -3.03 4.30
N ALA A 122 -9.34 -2.63 5.57
CA ALA A 122 -9.23 -1.22 5.94
C ALA A 122 -8.01 -0.55 5.28
N VAL A 123 -6.84 -1.20 5.32
CA VAL A 123 -5.61 -0.74 4.65
C VAL A 123 -5.81 -0.65 3.15
N ALA A 124 -6.30 -1.71 2.51
CA ALA A 124 -6.51 -1.74 1.08
C ALA A 124 -7.47 -0.62 0.65
N ARG A 125 -8.56 -0.40 1.38
CA ARG A 125 -9.52 0.68 1.07
C ARG A 125 -8.89 2.06 1.22
N ALA A 126 -8.24 2.33 2.34
CA ALA A 126 -7.62 3.65 2.60
C ALA A 126 -6.49 3.95 1.61
N SER A 127 -5.70 2.95 1.24
CA SER A 127 -4.62 3.06 0.26
C SER A 127 -5.17 3.30 -1.14
N LEU A 128 -6.21 2.56 -1.51
CA LEU A 128 -6.84 2.69 -2.82
C LEU A 128 -7.47 4.07 -3.00
N ILE A 129 -8.21 4.56 -2.00
CA ILE A 129 -8.77 5.92 -2.04
C ILE A 129 -7.66 6.95 -2.22
N THR A 130 -6.57 6.83 -1.45
CA THR A 130 -5.43 7.77 -1.53
C THR A 130 -4.80 7.78 -2.93
N VAL A 131 -4.57 6.59 -3.51
CA VAL A 131 -3.97 6.47 -4.84
C VAL A 131 -4.92 6.93 -5.94
N LEU A 132 -6.22 6.62 -5.85
CA LEU A 132 -7.22 7.09 -6.81
C LEU A 132 -7.35 8.62 -6.76
N LEU A 133 -7.48 9.20 -5.58
CA LEU A 133 -7.56 10.65 -5.42
C LEU A 133 -6.32 11.34 -5.99
N SER A 134 -5.11 10.93 -5.59
CA SER A 134 -3.88 11.54 -6.13
C SER A 134 -3.73 11.39 -7.64
N SER A 135 -4.11 10.24 -8.20
CA SER A 135 -3.99 9.98 -9.64
C SER A 135 -5.04 10.69 -10.48
N LEU A 136 -6.22 10.94 -9.92
CA LEU A 136 -7.34 11.60 -10.60
C LEU A 136 -7.35 13.12 -10.35
N SER A 137 -6.99 13.60 -9.16
CA SER A 137 -6.90 15.03 -8.82
C SER A 137 -5.85 15.76 -9.66
N GLY A 138 -4.73 15.10 -9.98
CA GLY A 138 -3.73 15.67 -10.91
C GLY A 138 -4.24 15.82 -12.35
N ARG A 139 -5.45 15.32 -12.65
CA ARG A 139 -6.03 15.29 -14.01
C ARG A 139 -7.39 16.00 -14.09
N ILE A 140 -8.03 16.29 -12.95
CA ILE A 140 -9.37 16.89 -12.88
C ILE A 140 -9.29 18.13 -11.98
N ASN A 141 -9.23 19.32 -12.57
CA ASN A 141 -9.41 20.58 -11.84
C ASN A 141 -10.92 20.85 -11.69
N GLY A 142 -11.47 20.65 -10.49
CA GLY A 142 -12.87 20.96 -10.15
C GLY A 142 -13.80 19.74 -10.06
N THR A 143 -15.11 19.98 -9.92
CA THR A 143 -16.13 18.92 -9.89
C THR A 143 -16.11 18.15 -11.22
N PRO A 144 -15.87 16.82 -11.21
CA PRO A 144 -15.86 16.04 -12.44
C PRO A 144 -17.24 16.06 -13.09
N LYS A 145 -17.37 16.82 -14.17
CA LYS A 145 -18.45 16.63 -15.14
C LYS A 145 -18.20 15.32 -15.88
N PRO A 146 -19.24 14.64 -16.40
CA PRO A 146 -19.08 13.45 -17.23
C PRO A 146 -18.12 13.65 -18.41
N SER A 147 -18.03 14.88 -18.93
CA SER A 147 -17.11 15.30 -19.99
C SER A 147 -15.70 15.70 -19.51
N SER A 148 -15.44 15.73 -18.20
CA SER A 148 -14.13 16.08 -17.61
C SER A 148 -13.48 14.92 -16.88
N LEU A 149 -14.04 13.71 -16.98
CA LEU A 149 -13.23 12.51 -16.80
C LEU A 149 -12.18 12.50 -17.91
N PRO A 150 -10.92 12.17 -17.61
CA PRO A 150 -9.86 12.18 -18.61
C PRO A 150 -10.27 11.28 -19.79
N SER A 151 -10.37 11.88 -20.98
CA SER A 151 -10.57 11.14 -22.22
C SER A 151 -9.45 10.10 -22.35
N ALA A 152 -9.72 8.95 -22.98
CA ALA A 152 -8.74 7.86 -23.13
C ALA A 152 -7.37 8.36 -23.63
N ASP A 153 -7.37 9.35 -24.53
CA ASP A 153 -6.17 9.97 -25.11
C ASP A 153 -5.34 10.83 -24.14
N SER A 154 -5.93 11.29 -23.03
CA SER A 154 -5.27 12.12 -22.00
C SER A 154 -4.74 11.32 -20.82
N LEU A 155 -5.10 10.04 -20.73
CA LEU A 155 -4.52 9.14 -19.76
C LEU A 155 -3.17 8.65 -20.29
N THR A 156 -2.06 9.17 -19.78
CA THR A 156 -0.80 8.42 -19.91
C THR A 156 -1.03 7.04 -19.30
N PHE A 157 -0.96 6.03 -20.17
CA PHE A 157 -1.18 4.63 -19.84
C PHE A 157 -0.04 4.15 -18.96
N ASP A 158 -0.28 4.13 -17.66
CA ASP A 158 0.65 3.52 -16.69
C ASP A 158 -0.10 2.72 -15.62
N PRO A 159 -0.82 1.64 -15.99
CA PRO A 159 -1.32 0.68 -15.00
C PRO A 159 -0.20 0.14 -14.07
N PRO A 160 1.01 -0.21 -14.54
CA PRO A 160 2.10 -0.68 -13.68
C PRO A 160 2.44 0.29 -12.55
N GLY A 161 2.66 1.57 -12.86
CA GLY A 161 2.98 2.57 -11.84
C GLY A 161 1.81 2.86 -10.91
N LEU A 162 0.56 2.82 -11.40
CA LEU A 162 -0.61 2.97 -10.53
C LEU A 162 -0.72 1.81 -9.52
N VAL A 163 -0.54 0.58 -10.00
CA VAL A 163 -0.57 -0.61 -9.15
C VAL A 163 0.62 -0.63 -8.19
N GLY A 164 1.82 -0.24 -8.63
CA GLY A 164 3.00 -0.08 -7.78
C GLY A 164 2.80 0.96 -6.68
N ARG A 165 2.22 2.12 -7.01
CA ARG A 165 1.83 3.14 -6.03
C ARG A 165 0.80 2.63 -5.02
N PHE A 166 -0.16 1.83 -5.45
CA PHE A 166 -1.12 1.19 -4.54
C PHE A 166 -0.45 0.20 -3.59
N LEU A 167 0.39 -0.70 -4.09
CA LEU A 167 1.11 -1.68 -3.26
C LEU A 167 2.03 -1.01 -2.23
N THR A 168 2.78 0.02 -2.64
CA THR A 168 3.64 0.80 -1.73
C THR A 168 2.86 1.56 -0.69
N THR A 169 1.75 2.20 -1.08
CA THR A 169 0.87 2.91 -0.15
C THR A 169 0.25 1.95 0.86
N ALA A 170 -0.20 0.77 0.43
CA ALA A 170 -0.76 -0.26 1.30
C ALA A 170 0.25 -0.80 2.30
N PHE A 171 1.48 -1.08 1.85
CA PHE A 171 2.53 -1.52 2.75
C PHE A 171 2.90 -0.44 3.78
N TYR A 172 3.05 0.82 3.35
CA TYR A 172 3.31 1.95 4.25
C TYR A 172 2.19 2.14 5.27
N GLN A 173 0.92 2.19 4.84
CA GLN A 173 -0.21 2.36 5.76
C GLN A 173 -0.29 1.22 6.76
N ARG A 174 0.00 -0.02 6.33
CA ARG A 174 0.03 -1.15 7.24
C ARG A 174 1.14 -1.03 8.27
N LEU A 175 2.35 -0.63 7.86
CA LEU A 175 3.46 -0.36 8.77
C LEU A 175 3.11 0.73 9.80
N VAL A 176 2.52 1.84 9.35
CA VAL A 176 2.11 2.94 10.23
C VAL A 176 1.02 2.52 11.20
N LEU A 177 0.04 1.73 10.78
CA LEU A 177 -0.97 1.21 11.72
C LEU A 177 -0.36 0.26 12.75
N ASP A 178 0.65 -0.50 12.36
CA ASP A 178 1.28 -1.53 13.18
C ASP A 178 2.30 -0.95 14.19
N LEU A 179 3.05 0.07 13.78
CA LEU A 179 4.13 0.68 14.55
C LEU A 179 3.84 2.13 14.99
N GLY A 180 2.70 2.70 14.57
CA GLY A 180 2.35 4.11 14.77
C GLY A 180 2.41 4.53 16.22
N GLU A 181 1.84 3.75 17.13
CA GLU A 181 1.91 4.01 18.58
C GLU A 181 3.37 4.13 19.07
N SER A 182 4.27 3.28 18.59
CA SER A 182 5.69 3.29 18.97
C SER A 182 6.45 4.48 18.36
N LEU A 183 6.08 4.90 17.15
CA LEU A 183 6.65 6.07 16.47
C LEU A 183 6.16 7.37 17.14
N GLU A 184 4.85 7.48 17.39
CA GLU A 184 4.22 8.62 18.04
C GLU A 184 4.76 8.84 19.46
N ALA A 185 4.86 7.77 20.26
CA ALA A 185 5.40 7.85 21.61
C ALA A 185 6.87 8.30 21.65
N ALA A 186 7.64 8.02 20.60
CA ALA A 186 9.07 8.32 20.53
C ALA A 186 9.37 9.71 19.93
N ALA A 187 8.51 10.23 19.07
CA ALA A 187 8.77 11.45 18.33
C ALA A 187 8.92 12.70 19.21
N GLY A 188 8.21 12.75 20.35
CA GLY A 188 8.19 13.90 21.26
C GLY A 188 7.43 15.13 20.72
N ASP A 189 7.44 15.35 19.40
CA ASP A 189 6.70 16.40 18.70
C ASP A 189 6.19 15.95 17.32
N GLY A 190 5.23 16.72 16.78
CA GLY A 190 4.58 16.40 15.51
C GLY A 190 5.46 16.56 14.27
N ASN A 191 6.44 17.47 14.28
CA ASN A 191 7.32 17.70 13.13
C ASN A 191 8.30 16.53 12.97
N ARG A 192 8.86 16.05 14.07
CA ARG A 192 9.73 14.86 14.09
C ARG A 192 8.96 13.63 13.61
N LEU A 193 7.73 13.44 14.07
CA LEU A 193 6.88 12.36 13.61
C LEU A 193 6.64 12.45 12.10
N GLN A 194 6.24 13.61 11.59
CA GLN A 194 5.97 13.81 10.17
C GLN A 194 7.21 13.59 9.30
N GLY A 195 8.36 14.14 9.68
CA GLY A 195 9.62 13.92 8.97
C GLY A 195 10.06 12.46 8.97
N GLY A 196 9.91 11.79 10.12
CA GLY A 196 10.19 10.37 10.27
C GLY A 196 9.31 9.48 9.38
N LEU A 197 8.01 9.75 9.37
CA LEU A 197 7.03 9.06 8.53
C LEU A 197 7.26 9.33 7.03
N ALA A 198 7.65 10.55 6.66
CA ALA A 198 8.01 10.88 5.28
C ALA A 198 9.22 10.06 4.81
N GLY A 199 10.27 9.94 5.63
CA GLY A 199 11.44 9.12 5.30
C GLY A 199 11.11 7.63 5.14
N LEU A 200 10.26 7.07 6.00
CA LEU A 200 9.77 5.69 5.85
C LEU A 200 8.99 5.51 4.55
N LYS A 201 8.09 6.46 4.24
CA LYS A 201 7.27 6.44 3.02
C LYS A 201 8.13 6.49 1.77
N GLU A 202 9.12 7.37 1.73
CA GLU A 202 10.04 7.54 0.60
C GLU A 202 10.83 6.26 0.31
N LEU A 203 11.42 5.63 1.34
CA LEU A 203 12.14 4.37 1.18
C LEU A 203 11.25 3.24 0.64
N ILE A 204 10.04 3.11 1.18
CA ILE A 204 9.06 2.12 0.71
C ILE A 204 8.68 2.37 -0.75
N HIS A 205 8.43 3.64 -1.10
CA HIS A 205 8.08 4.02 -2.47
C HIS A 205 9.22 3.69 -3.43
N ASN A 206 10.46 4.09 -3.11
CA ASN A 206 11.65 3.81 -3.93
C ASN A 206 11.93 2.31 -4.09
N ALA A 207 11.63 1.49 -3.07
CA ALA A 207 11.72 0.03 -3.17
C ALA A 207 10.63 -0.54 -4.10
N GLY A 208 9.42 -0.02 -4.06
CA GLY A 208 8.33 -0.44 -4.94
C GLY A 208 8.52 -0.05 -6.40
N GLU A 209 8.99 1.16 -6.68
CA GLU A 209 9.30 1.61 -8.04
C GLU A 209 10.39 0.73 -8.68
N ARG A 210 11.45 0.42 -7.93
CA ARG A 210 12.49 -0.52 -8.38
C ARG A 210 11.91 -1.92 -8.64
N ALA A 211 11.13 -2.44 -7.70
CA ALA A 211 10.50 -3.75 -7.84
C ALA A 211 9.53 -3.84 -9.03
N ALA A 212 8.81 -2.77 -9.34
CA ALA A 212 7.92 -2.70 -10.50
C ALA A 212 8.70 -2.58 -11.81
N GLY A 213 9.77 -1.77 -11.86
CA GLY A 213 10.60 -1.54 -13.05
C GLY A 213 11.39 -2.77 -13.50
N GLU A 214 11.72 -3.70 -12.60
CA GLU A 214 12.41 -4.95 -12.92
C GLU A 214 11.49 -6.03 -13.55
N LYS A 215 10.17 -5.83 -13.52
CA LYS A 215 9.19 -6.86 -13.95
C LYS A 215 8.65 -6.57 -15.34
N LEU A 216 8.60 -7.62 -16.16
CA LEU A 216 7.90 -7.57 -17.45
C LEU A 216 6.41 -7.29 -17.22
N VAL A 217 5.93 -6.16 -17.74
CA VAL A 217 4.53 -5.73 -17.63
C VAL A 217 3.63 -6.76 -18.32
N PRO A 218 2.55 -7.22 -17.67
CA PRO A 218 1.64 -8.18 -18.29
C PRO A 218 0.88 -7.52 -19.44
N GLU A 219 0.78 -8.23 -20.58
CA GLU A 219 -0.10 -7.83 -21.68
C GLU A 219 -1.57 -7.83 -21.25
N HIS A 220 -1.93 -8.77 -20.38
CA HIS A 220 -3.29 -8.94 -19.85
C HIS A 220 -3.25 -8.93 -18.32
N TRP A 221 -3.92 -7.94 -17.72
CA TRP A 221 -4.02 -7.82 -16.26
C TRP A 221 -4.96 -8.86 -15.63
N GLN A 222 -5.92 -9.36 -16.40
CA GLN A 222 -6.88 -10.35 -15.91
C GLN A 222 -6.26 -11.75 -15.90
N GLY A 223 -6.47 -12.50 -14.82
CA GLY A 223 -6.01 -13.88 -14.69
C GLY A 223 -4.58 -14.03 -14.15
N LEU A 224 -3.89 -15.10 -14.55
CA LEU A 224 -2.62 -15.48 -13.92
C LEU A 224 -1.49 -14.48 -14.15
N ALA A 225 -1.40 -13.86 -15.34
CA ALA A 225 -0.32 -12.95 -15.68
C ALA A 225 -0.28 -11.71 -14.75
N GLY A 226 -1.42 -11.01 -14.61
CA GLY A 226 -1.52 -9.89 -13.67
C GLY A 226 -1.29 -10.31 -12.22
N TRP A 227 -1.79 -11.48 -11.81
CA TRP A 227 -1.56 -12.01 -10.46
C TRP A 227 -0.08 -12.27 -10.17
N LEU A 228 0.65 -12.87 -11.12
CA LEU A 228 2.09 -13.14 -11.01
C LEU A 228 2.90 -11.85 -10.99
N TRP A 229 2.51 -10.85 -11.78
CA TRP A 229 3.16 -9.54 -11.76
C TRP A 229 3.01 -8.88 -10.39
N VAL A 230 1.78 -8.74 -9.90
CA VAL A 230 1.47 -8.12 -8.60
C VAL A 230 2.18 -8.85 -7.46
N THR A 231 2.11 -10.18 -7.45
CA THR A 231 2.80 -11.03 -6.46
C THR A 231 4.31 -10.86 -6.56
N GLY A 232 4.86 -10.79 -7.77
CA GLY A 232 6.28 -10.60 -8.02
C GLY A 232 6.81 -9.26 -7.53
N VAL A 233 6.05 -8.17 -7.73
CA VAL A 233 6.38 -6.83 -7.23
C VAL A 233 6.34 -6.83 -5.70
N ALA A 234 5.25 -7.30 -5.10
CA ALA A 234 5.14 -7.36 -3.64
C ALA A 234 6.25 -8.22 -3.00
N ALA A 235 6.56 -9.38 -3.59
CA ALA A 235 7.66 -10.23 -3.12
C ALA A 235 9.03 -9.53 -3.22
N ALA A 236 9.30 -8.86 -4.34
CA ALA A 236 10.56 -8.14 -4.55
C ALA A 236 10.71 -7.00 -3.53
N MET A 237 9.64 -6.24 -3.27
CA MET A 237 9.62 -5.21 -2.24
C MET A 237 9.95 -5.76 -0.85
N LEU A 238 9.30 -6.85 -0.42
CA LEU A 238 9.57 -7.43 0.90
C LEU A 238 11.01 -7.97 0.99
N ARG A 239 11.50 -8.63 -0.06
CA ARG A 239 12.88 -9.15 -0.09
C ARG A 239 13.94 -8.05 -0.06
N HIS A 240 13.68 -6.89 -0.66
CA HIS A 240 14.58 -5.74 -0.61
C HIS A 240 14.97 -5.41 0.84
N PHE A 241 14.00 -5.43 1.74
CA PHE A 241 14.22 -5.12 3.16
C PHE A 241 14.65 -6.33 4.01
N GLN A 242 14.52 -7.56 3.51
CA GLN A 242 15.03 -8.76 4.22
C GLN A 242 16.55 -8.90 4.07
N GLY A 243 17.12 -8.49 2.94
CA GLY A 243 18.56 -8.65 2.65
C GLY A 243 19.51 -7.76 3.46
N GLY A 244 19.01 -6.64 4.01
CA GLY A 244 19.83 -5.63 4.69
C GLY A 244 20.27 -5.97 6.12
N VAL A 245 19.74 -7.02 6.75
CA VAL A 245 19.99 -7.32 8.18
C VAL A 245 21.28 -8.14 8.41
N SER A 246 21.95 -8.59 7.35
CA SER A 246 23.10 -9.51 7.47
C SER A 246 24.45 -8.84 7.78
N GLY A 247 24.51 -7.53 8.06
CA GLY A 247 25.76 -6.78 8.22
C GLY A 247 26.05 -6.17 9.61
N GLY A 248 25.19 -6.39 10.61
CA GLY A 248 25.28 -5.73 11.91
C GLY A 248 25.29 -6.71 13.08
N GLY A 249 26.27 -7.59 13.12
CA GLY A 249 26.49 -8.50 14.23
C GLY A 249 27.96 -8.73 14.45
N GLU A 250 28.57 -7.86 15.26
CA GLU A 250 29.51 -8.18 16.34
C GLU A 250 29.35 -7.12 17.44
#